data_AF-A0A4Q3J6Y9-F1
#
_entry.id   AF-A0A4Q3J6Y9-F1
#
_cell.length_a   1.000
_cell.length_b   1.000
_cell.length_c   1.000
_cell.angle_alpha   90.00
_cell.angle_beta   90.00
_cell.angle_gamma   90.00
#
_symmetry.space_group_name_H-M   'P 1'
#
loop_
_entity.id
_entity.type
_entity.pdbx_description
1 polymer ?
#
loop_
_entity_poly.entity_id
_entity_poly.type
_entity_poly.pdbx_seq_one_letter_code
_entity_poly.pdbx_strand_id
1 'polypeptide(L)'
;MSSMLRRARLAVIPWVLGLTLAACAGADETAGEVEDPEPLGEIHWAATVQQAVSGGCSTGAVLGLSQQIVDQVNCLVPGILVAVPARPNFKKSSTTFAFMQKPGRDALVKALDANPGKTLNATSMLRTVAQQYVLYAWGKTKSCGVELAASPGTSNHETGQALDTSDYTAWKSALQGQGFKWFGTADDVHFDYTGPGAVNLKGKDVLAFQILWNRNHPDDTIDEDGAYGPQTEARLKVSPADGFPKGAVCDEPGGPGGAGGSGAAGSGAAGSGAAGAGPGGSGGSGQAGSGAAGEG
;
A
#
# COMPACT_ATOMS: atom_id res chain seq x y z
N MET A 1 26.15 -22.29 43.85
CA MET A 1 27.01 -21.24 43.28
C MET A 1 26.35 -19.90 43.55
N SER A 2 26.94 -19.10 44.44
CA SER A 2 26.47 -17.78 44.87
C SER A 2 26.56 -16.74 43.74
N SER A 3 25.56 -15.86 43.64
CA SER A 3 25.71 -14.49 43.11
C SER A 3 24.49 -13.68 43.57
N MET A 4 24.52 -13.06 44.75
CA MET A 4 24.96 -11.69 45.04
C MET A 4 24.32 -10.58 44.20
N LEU A 5 23.33 -9.93 44.84
CA LEU A 5 22.80 -8.59 44.56
C LEU A 5 23.91 -7.57 44.29
N ARG A 6 23.69 -6.66 43.32
CA ARG A 6 24.32 -5.34 43.33
C ARG A 6 23.31 -4.21 43.12
N ARG A 7 23.52 -3.20 43.96
CA ARG A 7 22.69 -2.06 44.34
C ARG A 7 22.57 -1.01 43.24
N ALA A 8 21.40 -0.37 43.21
CA ALA A 8 21.16 0.92 42.57
C ALA A 8 21.96 2.05 43.25
N ARG A 9 22.38 3.04 42.46
CA ARG A 9 22.85 4.35 42.96
C ARG A 9 22.04 5.44 42.26
N LEU A 10 21.24 6.16 43.05
CA LEU A 10 20.70 7.47 42.72
C LEU A 10 21.85 8.48 42.63
N ALA A 11 21.81 9.34 41.62
CA ALA A 11 22.59 10.57 41.58
C ALA A 11 21.61 11.75 41.61
N VAL A 12 21.74 12.55 42.67
CA VAL A 12 21.08 13.85 42.88
C VAL A 12 21.91 14.91 42.17
N ILE A 13 21.29 15.74 41.31
CA ILE A 13 21.92 16.94 40.75
C ILE A 13 21.15 18.16 41.26
N PRO A 14 21.83 19.13 41.91
CA PRO A 14 21.20 20.30 42.51
C PRO A 14 20.89 21.41 41.50
N TRP A 15 19.85 22.16 41.86
CA TRP A 15 19.38 23.41 41.26
C TRP A 15 20.45 24.51 41.27
N VAL A 16 20.47 25.33 40.20
CA VAL A 16 21.04 26.69 40.25
C VAL A 16 19.96 27.67 39.79
N LEU A 17 19.59 28.54 40.73
CA LEU A 17 18.73 29.71 40.60
C LEU A 17 19.55 30.86 40.00
N GLY A 18 19.05 31.52 38.95
CA GLY A 18 19.65 32.73 38.37
C GLY A 18 18.56 33.73 38.02
N LEU A 19 18.28 34.64 38.95
CA LEU A 19 17.34 35.74 38.82
C LEU A 19 18.14 37.02 38.52
N THR A 20 17.89 37.68 37.39
CA THR A 20 18.33 39.07 37.16
C THR A 20 17.19 39.87 36.56
N LEU A 21 16.64 40.77 37.38
CA LEU A 21 15.85 41.92 36.97
C LEU A 21 16.79 43.03 36.53
N ALA A 22 16.52 43.65 35.38
CA ALA A 22 16.98 44.99 35.05
C ALA A 22 15.85 45.70 34.29
N ALA A 23 15.28 46.71 34.94
CA ALA A 23 14.31 47.63 34.37
C ALA A 23 15.03 48.93 34.02
N CYS A 24 14.76 49.47 32.83
CA CYS A 24 14.95 50.89 32.51
C CYS A 24 13.80 51.34 31.60
N ALA A 25 13.11 52.39 32.04
CA ALA A 25 12.08 53.11 31.31
C ALA A 25 12.71 54.28 30.52
N GLY A 26 12.13 54.62 29.37
CA GLY A 26 12.46 55.82 28.60
C GLY A 26 11.45 56.06 27.46
N ALA A 27 10.93 57.29 27.43
CA ALA A 27 9.88 57.91 26.59
C ALA A 27 9.96 57.62 25.07
N ASP A 28 8.84 57.34 24.41
CA ASP A 28 7.95 58.27 23.66
C ASP A 28 8.66 58.99 22.52
N GLU A 29 8.27 58.67 21.27
CA GLU A 29 8.02 59.59 20.14
C GLU A 29 7.63 58.80 18.86
N THR A 30 6.56 59.27 18.21
CA THR A 30 6.18 59.08 16.79
C THR A 30 5.60 57.74 16.33
N ALA A 31 4.27 57.74 16.26
CA ALA A 31 3.47 56.84 15.43
C ALA A 31 3.80 57.05 13.94
N GLY A 32 4.55 56.12 13.36
CA GLY A 32 4.50 55.79 11.94
C GLY A 32 3.72 54.50 11.80
N GLU A 33 2.55 54.57 11.19
CA GLU A 33 1.74 53.40 10.83
C GLU A 33 2.52 52.62 9.76
N VAL A 34 3.29 51.63 10.22
CA VAL A 34 3.92 50.65 9.35
C VAL A 34 2.81 49.70 8.94
N GLU A 35 2.37 49.79 7.69
CA GLU A 35 1.53 48.76 7.09
C GLU A 35 2.29 47.43 7.23
N ASP A 36 1.78 46.55 8.10
CA ASP A 36 2.29 45.19 8.23
C ASP A 36 2.26 44.56 6.83
N PRO A 37 3.40 44.08 6.30
CA PRO A 37 3.37 43.34 5.05
C PRO A 37 2.46 42.13 5.26
N GLU A 38 1.36 42.08 4.50
CA GLU A 38 0.51 40.89 4.36
C GLU A 38 1.42 39.65 4.34
N PRO A 39 1.15 38.63 5.18
CA PRO A 39 1.99 37.45 5.23
C PRO A 39 2.02 36.84 3.83
N LEU A 40 3.17 37.00 3.15
CA LEU A 40 3.43 36.39 1.86
C LEU A 40 3.14 34.90 2.03
N GLY A 41 2.11 34.42 1.32
CA GLY A 41 1.62 33.06 1.42
C GLY A 41 2.80 32.09 1.43
N GLU A 42 2.95 31.39 2.55
CA GLU A 42 4.01 30.43 2.75
C GLU A 42 3.86 29.37 1.64
N ILE A 43 4.71 29.44 0.62
CA ILE A 43 4.75 28.42 -0.43
C ILE A 43 5.31 27.19 0.27
N HIS A 44 4.42 26.38 0.85
CA HIS A 44 4.72 25.02 1.24
C HIS A 44 5.14 24.30 -0.04
N TRP A 45 6.46 24.26 -0.29
CA TRP A 45 7.02 23.31 -1.23
C TRP A 45 6.46 21.95 -0.84
N ALA A 46 5.71 21.31 -1.75
CA ALA A 46 5.20 19.97 -1.50
C ALA A 46 6.38 19.10 -1.06
N ALA A 47 6.30 18.55 0.16
CA ALA A 47 7.39 17.75 0.70
C ALA A 47 7.68 16.60 -0.27
N THR A 48 8.95 16.27 -0.55
CA THR A 48 9.28 15.08 -1.33
C THR A 48 9.16 13.83 -0.47
N VAL A 49 9.04 12.66 -1.10
CA VAL A 49 9.08 11.38 -0.37
C VAL A 49 10.36 11.24 0.45
N GLN A 50 11.52 11.71 -0.05
CA GLN A 50 12.76 11.71 0.72
C GLN A 50 12.70 12.64 1.94
N GLN A 51 12.06 13.81 1.80
CA GLN A 51 11.85 14.71 2.95
C GLN A 51 10.92 14.07 3.99
N ALA A 52 9.92 13.29 3.58
CA ALA A 52 9.07 12.54 4.50
C ALA A 52 9.85 11.52 5.37
N VAL A 53 10.94 10.94 4.85
CA VAL A 53 11.83 10.06 5.63
C VAL A 53 12.49 10.82 6.79
N SER A 54 12.89 12.08 6.56
CA SER A 54 13.60 12.89 7.57
C SER A 54 12.68 13.76 8.41
N GLY A 55 11.44 14.01 7.97
CA GLY A 55 10.50 14.93 8.59
C GLY A 55 9.70 14.39 9.77
N GLY A 56 9.77 13.08 10.06
CA GLY A 56 9.09 12.48 11.21
C GLY A 56 8.98 10.95 11.12
N CYS A 57 8.20 10.36 12.02
CA CYS A 57 7.98 8.90 12.12
C CYS A 57 6.56 8.51 11.73
N SER A 58 6.08 9.04 10.61
CA SER A 58 4.74 8.76 10.09
C SER A 58 4.76 8.53 8.59
N THR A 59 4.32 7.36 8.15
CA THR A 59 4.05 7.09 6.73
C THR A 59 2.83 7.86 6.22
N GLY A 60 2.12 8.56 7.10
CA GLY A 60 1.03 9.47 6.76
C GLY A 60 1.47 10.61 5.83
N ALA A 61 2.75 10.99 5.88
CA ALA A 61 3.31 12.09 5.10
C ALA A 61 3.29 11.84 3.57
N VAL A 62 3.13 10.59 3.11
CA VAL A 62 3.08 10.22 1.68
C VAL A 62 1.71 9.71 1.23
N LEU A 63 0.65 9.94 2.02
CA LEU A 63 -0.68 9.40 1.71
C LEU A 63 -1.28 9.96 0.42
N GLY A 64 -0.98 11.21 0.06
CA GLY A 64 -1.45 11.81 -1.20
C GLY A 64 -0.91 11.05 -2.42
N LEU A 65 0.40 10.81 -2.47
CA LEU A 65 1.02 9.99 -3.52
C LEU A 65 0.51 8.54 -3.47
N SER A 66 0.37 7.95 -2.28
CA SER A 66 -0.17 6.58 -2.14
C SER A 66 -1.59 6.45 -2.69
N GLN A 67 -2.44 7.46 -2.52
CA GLN A 67 -3.79 7.47 -3.10
C GLN A 67 -3.74 7.46 -4.62
N GLN A 68 -2.91 8.29 -5.24
CA GLN A 68 -2.75 8.28 -6.70
C GLN A 68 -2.24 6.93 -7.23
N ILE A 69 -1.32 6.30 -6.51
CA ILE A 69 -0.82 4.96 -6.85
C ILE A 69 -1.97 3.94 -6.78
N VAL A 70 -2.82 3.98 -5.75
CA VAL A 70 -4.02 3.12 -5.67
C VAL A 70 -4.96 3.34 -6.85
N ASP A 71 -5.23 4.60 -7.18
CA ASP A 71 -6.12 4.96 -8.28
C ASP A 71 -5.56 4.43 -9.61
N GLN A 72 -4.24 4.57 -9.83
CA GLN A 72 -3.57 4.05 -11.03
C GLN A 72 -3.51 2.51 -11.04
N VAL A 73 -3.33 1.84 -9.90
CA VAL A 73 -3.49 0.37 -9.79
C VAL A 73 -4.91 -0.03 -10.17
N ASN A 74 -5.93 0.72 -9.74
CA ASN A 74 -7.31 0.46 -10.12
C ASN A 74 -7.60 0.75 -11.61
N CYS A 75 -6.83 1.60 -12.28
CA CYS A 75 -6.88 1.68 -13.74
C CYS A 75 -6.30 0.42 -14.41
N LEU A 76 -5.22 -0.14 -13.86
CA LEU A 76 -4.57 -1.35 -14.39
C LEU A 76 -5.38 -2.62 -14.11
N VAL A 77 -6.05 -2.67 -12.95
CA VAL A 77 -6.87 -3.78 -12.48
C VAL A 77 -8.14 -3.21 -11.85
N PRO A 78 -9.21 -3.00 -12.64
CA PRO A 78 -10.44 -2.33 -12.21
C PRO A 78 -11.00 -2.78 -10.86
N GLY A 79 -11.05 -1.83 -9.92
CA GLY A 79 -11.70 -1.98 -8.62
C GLY A 79 -11.04 -3.00 -7.68
N ILE A 80 -9.78 -3.38 -7.92
CA ILE A 80 -9.13 -4.40 -7.10
C ILE A 80 -8.82 -3.88 -5.69
N LEU A 81 -8.29 -2.67 -5.54
CA LEU A 81 -7.96 -2.07 -4.25
C LEU A 81 -9.10 -1.15 -3.82
N VAL A 82 -9.73 -1.47 -2.68
CA VAL A 82 -10.88 -0.73 -2.16
C VAL A 82 -10.67 -0.37 -0.69
N ALA A 83 -11.24 0.76 -0.29
CA ALA A 83 -11.23 1.17 1.12
C ALA A 83 -12.03 0.18 1.98
N VAL A 84 -11.52 -0.09 3.18
CA VAL A 84 -12.25 -0.79 4.23
C VAL A 84 -13.27 0.20 4.82
N PRO A 85 -14.57 -0.10 4.76
CA PRO A 85 -15.59 0.79 5.29
C PRO A 85 -15.50 0.86 6.81
N ALA A 86 -15.96 1.98 7.37
CA ALA A 86 -16.07 2.11 8.82
C ALA A 86 -16.98 1.01 9.40
N ARG A 87 -16.60 0.51 10.58
CA ARG A 87 -17.40 -0.38 11.42
C ARG A 87 -17.26 0.05 12.88
N PRO A 88 -18.28 -0.14 13.73
CA PRO A 88 -18.21 0.26 15.14
C PRO A 88 -17.02 -0.36 15.87
N ASN A 89 -16.67 -1.59 15.49
CA ASN A 89 -15.62 -2.41 16.09
C ASN A 89 -14.32 -2.48 15.28
N PHE A 90 -14.17 -1.67 14.24
CA PHE A 90 -12.92 -1.53 13.49
C PHE A 90 -12.27 -0.20 13.84
N LYS A 91 -11.06 -0.24 14.41
CA LYS A 91 -10.26 0.92 14.79
C LYS A 91 -8.95 0.90 14.02
N LYS A 92 -8.49 2.09 13.65
CA LYS A 92 -7.24 2.29 12.92
C LYS A 92 -6.66 3.65 13.28
N SER A 93 -5.34 3.81 13.22
CA SER A 93 -4.73 5.13 13.33
C SER A 93 -5.03 5.96 12.07
N SER A 94 -4.78 7.27 12.12
CA SER A 94 -4.82 8.14 10.95
C SER A 94 -3.78 7.78 9.89
N THR A 95 -2.72 7.06 10.28
CA THR A 95 -1.63 6.63 9.38
C THR A 95 -1.88 5.28 8.73
N THR A 96 -2.85 4.49 9.22
CA THR A 96 -3.26 3.24 8.59
C THR A 96 -4.03 3.51 7.29
N PHE A 97 -3.37 3.23 6.17
CA PHE A 97 -3.97 3.31 4.84
C PHE A 97 -4.84 2.08 4.59
N ALA A 98 -6.09 2.17 5.07
CA ALA A 98 -7.04 1.05 5.11
C ALA A 98 -7.67 0.75 3.75
N PHE A 99 -6.83 0.44 2.78
CA PHE A 99 -7.19 -0.21 1.52
C PHE A 99 -6.74 -1.66 1.57
N MET A 100 -7.44 -2.51 0.82
CA MET A 100 -7.04 -3.89 0.57
C MET A 100 -7.74 -4.41 -0.68
N GLN A 101 -7.35 -5.58 -1.14
CA GLN A 101 -8.04 -6.23 -2.24
C GLN A 101 -9.51 -6.45 -1.88
N LYS A 102 -10.43 -6.16 -2.80
CA LYS A 102 -11.87 -6.29 -2.58
C LYS A 102 -12.31 -7.62 -1.93
N PRO A 103 -11.87 -8.82 -2.36
CA PRO A 103 -12.24 -10.07 -1.68
C PRO A 103 -11.74 -10.14 -0.24
N GLY A 104 -10.51 -9.67 0.03
CA GLY A 104 -9.98 -9.56 1.39
C GLY A 104 -10.75 -8.55 2.24
N ARG A 105 -11.16 -7.42 1.66
CA ARG A 105 -12.03 -6.43 2.32
C ARG A 105 -13.35 -7.04 2.72
N ASP A 106 -14.01 -7.71 1.79
CA ASP A 106 -15.31 -8.34 2.02
C ASP A 106 -15.20 -9.43 3.11
N ALA A 107 -14.10 -10.19 3.12
CA ALA A 107 -13.79 -11.16 4.16
C ALA A 107 -13.54 -10.54 5.55
N LEU A 108 -12.75 -9.45 5.61
CA LEU A 108 -12.51 -8.72 6.85
C LEU A 108 -13.81 -8.17 7.42
N VAL A 109 -14.65 -7.57 6.58
CA VAL A 109 -15.97 -7.07 6.98
C VAL A 109 -16.85 -8.19 7.53
N LYS A 110 -16.88 -9.37 6.90
CA LYS A 110 -17.60 -10.53 7.45
C LYS A 110 -17.07 -10.95 8.82
N ALA A 111 -15.75 -10.95 9.02
CA ALA A 111 -15.16 -11.25 10.32
C ALA A 111 -15.61 -10.24 11.39
N LEU A 112 -15.56 -8.95 11.06
CA LEU A 112 -15.98 -7.86 11.94
C LEU A 112 -17.47 -7.97 12.31
N ASP A 113 -18.34 -8.16 11.32
CA ASP A 113 -19.78 -8.22 11.48
C ASP A 113 -20.20 -9.48 12.27
N ALA A 114 -19.48 -10.60 12.14
CA ALA A 114 -19.69 -11.82 12.92
C ALA A 114 -19.19 -11.73 14.37
N ASN A 115 -18.42 -10.70 14.72
CA ASN A 115 -17.81 -10.51 16.03
C ASN A 115 -18.06 -9.10 16.59
N PRO A 116 -19.31 -8.65 16.74
CA PRO A 116 -19.63 -7.27 17.12
C PRO A 116 -19.16 -6.91 18.55
N GLY A 117 -18.95 -7.90 19.42
CA GLY A 117 -18.45 -7.72 20.79
C GLY A 117 -16.93 -7.65 20.92
N LYS A 118 -16.18 -7.75 19.82
CA LYS A 118 -14.71 -7.63 19.81
C LYS A 118 -14.32 -6.40 19.03
N THR A 119 -13.28 -5.69 19.45
CA THR A 119 -12.66 -4.59 18.69
C THR A 119 -11.41 -5.10 17.97
N LEU A 120 -11.24 -4.73 16.70
CA LEU A 120 -10.01 -4.95 15.93
C LEU A 120 -9.29 -3.62 15.74
N ASN A 121 -8.08 -3.50 16.26
CA ASN A 121 -7.17 -2.36 16.10
C ASN A 121 -6.15 -2.67 14.99
N ALA A 122 -6.42 -2.19 13.79
CA ALA A 122 -5.52 -2.34 12.64
C ALA A 122 -4.36 -1.34 12.73
N THR A 123 -3.15 -1.87 12.82
CA THR A 123 -1.90 -1.09 12.90
C THR A 123 -1.28 -0.89 11.52
N SER A 124 -1.51 -1.80 10.57
CA SER A 124 -1.09 -1.66 9.18
C SER A 124 -2.01 -2.41 8.22
N MET A 125 -2.12 -1.93 6.98
CA MET A 125 -2.88 -2.54 5.88
C MET A 125 -2.11 -2.33 4.58
N LEU A 126 -2.74 -1.89 3.47
CA LEU A 126 -2.01 -1.53 2.27
C LEU A 126 -0.87 -0.55 2.60
N ARG A 127 0.31 -0.84 2.06
CA ARG A 127 1.45 0.08 2.01
C ARG A 127 1.89 0.14 0.57
N THR A 128 1.69 1.26 -0.13
CA THR A 128 2.21 1.37 -1.51
C THR A 128 3.73 1.50 -1.50
N VAL A 129 4.37 1.37 -2.65
CA VAL A 129 5.82 1.54 -2.83
C VAL A 129 6.36 2.83 -2.19
N ALA A 130 5.58 3.91 -2.16
CA ALA A 130 5.94 5.16 -1.48
C ALA A 130 6.03 5.00 0.05
N GLN A 131 5.01 4.41 0.69
CA GLN A 131 5.03 4.14 2.12
C GLN A 131 6.08 3.08 2.49
N GLN A 132 6.22 2.05 1.64
CA GLN A 132 7.18 0.98 1.85
C GLN A 132 8.61 1.51 1.73
N TYR A 133 8.89 2.45 0.81
CA TYR A 133 10.18 3.14 0.74
C TYR A 133 10.49 3.87 2.04
N VAL A 134 9.54 4.63 2.58
CA VAL A 134 9.74 5.37 3.84
C VAL A 134 10.07 4.41 5.00
N LEU A 135 9.30 3.33 5.16
CA LEU A 135 9.59 2.31 6.18
C LEU A 135 10.93 1.62 5.95
N TYR A 136 11.26 1.29 4.70
CA TYR A 136 12.52 0.65 4.34
C TYR A 136 13.72 1.55 4.66
N ALA A 137 13.60 2.84 4.40
CA ALA A 137 14.63 3.82 4.78
C ALA A 137 14.83 3.84 6.30
N TRP A 138 13.77 3.91 7.10
CA TRP A 138 13.87 3.86 8.56
C TRP A 138 14.42 2.52 9.08
N GLY A 139 14.05 1.41 8.47
CA GLY A 139 14.56 0.08 8.83
C GLY A 139 16.06 -0.10 8.55
N LYS A 140 16.58 0.57 7.51
CA LYS A 140 18.02 0.64 7.22
C LYS A 140 18.79 1.44 8.27
N THR A 141 18.19 2.50 8.80
CA THR A 141 18.81 3.38 9.80
C THR A 141 18.44 3.07 11.24
N LYS A 142 17.59 2.05 11.48
CA LYS A 142 17.02 1.71 12.79
C LYS A 142 16.35 2.90 13.49
N SER A 143 15.69 3.75 12.70
CA SER A 143 14.96 4.92 13.20
C SER A 143 13.47 4.63 13.31
N CYS A 144 12.74 5.49 14.02
CA CYS A 144 11.28 5.42 14.12
C CYS A 144 10.73 4.08 14.62
N GLY A 145 11.53 3.31 15.39
CA GLY A 145 11.14 2.00 15.91
C GLY A 145 11.01 0.90 14.86
N VAL A 146 11.52 1.12 13.63
CA VAL A 146 11.47 0.12 12.57
C VAL A 146 12.73 -0.75 12.62
N GLU A 147 12.60 -1.96 13.11
CA GLU A 147 13.71 -2.92 13.19
C GLU A 147 13.97 -3.63 11.86
N LEU A 148 12.92 -3.91 11.09
CA LEU A 148 13.03 -4.57 9.79
C LEU A 148 11.89 -4.11 8.90
N ALA A 149 12.20 -3.95 7.62
CA ALA A 149 11.22 -3.69 6.59
C ALA A 149 11.67 -4.38 5.30
N ALA A 150 10.72 -4.96 4.56
CA ALA A 150 10.99 -5.51 3.24
C ALA A 150 11.46 -4.42 2.27
N SER A 151 12.27 -4.80 1.29
CA SER A 151 12.59 -3.89 0.18
C SER A 151 11.31 -3.51 -0.56
N PRO A 152 11.17 -2.28 -1.07
CA PRO A 152 10.03 -1.91 -1.91
C PRO A 152 9.89 -2.85 -3.12
N GLY A 153 8.65 -3.08 -3.56
CA GLY A 153 8.25 -4.06 -4.57
C GLY A 153 8.20 -5.51 -4.07
N THR A 154 8.44 -5.78 -2.78
CA THR A 154 8.55 -7.13 -2.24
C THR A 154 7.68 -7.42 -1.02
N SER A 155 7.06 -6.41 -0.41
CA SER A 155 6.19 -6.59 0.76
C SER A 155 4.81 -7.13 0.36
N ASN A 156 4.25 -8.04 1.15
CA ASN A 156 2.87 -8.49 0.96
C ASN A 156 1.87 -7.33 1.15
N HIS A 157 2.22 -6.31 1.93
CA HIS A 157 1.39 -5.12 2.10
C HIS A 157 1.25 -4.29 0.83
N GLU A 158 2.23 -4.33 -0.09
CA GLU A 158 2.15 -3.66 -1.40
C GLU A 158 1.12 -4.31 -2.32
N THR A 159 0.75 -5.56 -2.04
CA THR A 159 -0.28 -6.28 -2.80
C THR A 159 -1.72 -6.04 -2.31
N GLY A 160 -1.89 -5.31 -1.21
CA GLY A 160 -3.19 -5.08 -0.59
C GLY A 160 -3.84 -6.33 0.03
N GLN A 161 -3.09 -7.38 0.32
CA GLN A 161 -3.62 -8.59 0.98
C GLN A 161 -3.37 -8.63 2.48
N ALA A 162 -2.38 -7.87 2.96
CA ALA A 162 -1.92 -7.94 4.33
C ALA A 162 -2.72 -7.05 5.29
N LEU A 163 -2.84 -7.49 6.54
CA LEU A 163 -3.39 -6.79 7.68
C LEU A 163 -2.52 -7.07 8.90
N ASP A 164 -2.06 -6.02 9.55
CA ASP A 164 -1.44 -6.09 10.87
C ASP A 164 -2.43 -5.62 11.93
N THR A 165 -2.54 -6.38 13.02
CA THR A 165 -3.40 -6.03 14.16
C THR A 165 -2.73 -6.34 15.48
N SER A 166 -2.81 -5.41 16.43
CA SER A 166 -2.34 -5.65 17.80
C SER A 166 -3.20 -6.68 18.54
N ASP A 167 -4.42 -6.94 18.07
CA ASP A 167 -5.37 -7.87 18.70
C ASP A 167 -5.31 -9.28 18.09
N TYR A 168 -4.17 -9.66 17.50
CA TYR A 168 -4.01 -10.90 16.72
C TYR A 168 -4.52 -12.13 17.47
N THR A 169 -4.19 -12.30 18.75
CA THR A 169 -4.61 -13.45 19.56
C THR A 169 -6.13 -13.59 19.61
N ALA A 170 -6.87 -12.49 19.79
CA ALA A 170 -8.32 -12.49 19.91
C ALA A 170 -9.06 -12.69 18.57
N TRP A 171 -8.42 -12.29 17.47
CA TRP A 171 -8.98 -12.28 16.12
C TRP A 171 -8.53 -13.41 15.22
N LYS A 172 -7.42 -14.08 15.55
CA LYS A 172 -6.79 -15.10 14.70
C LYS A 172 -7.77 -16.13 14.17
N SER A 173 -8.56 -16.77 15.03
CA SER A 173 -9.55 -17.78 14.59
C SER A 173 -10.64 -17.19 13.69
N ALA A 174 -11.14 -15.98 14.00
CA ALA A 174 -12.17 -15.32 13.20
C ALA A 174 -11.66 -14.91 11.81
N LEU A 175 -10.43 -14.37 11.74
CA LEU A 175 -9.77 -14.02 10.49
C LEU A 175 -9.44 -15.26 9.66
N GLN A 176 -8.90 -16.32 10.29
CA GLN A 176 -8.64 -17.59 9.60
C GLN A 176 -9.90 -18.22 9.03
N GLY A 177 -11.02 -18.15 9.77
CA GLY A 177 -12.32 -18.60 9.28
C GLY A 177 -12.85 -17.82 8.07
N GLN A 178 -12.29 -16.64 7.76
CA GLN A 178 -12.62 -15.83 6.59
C GLN A 178 -11.53 -15.87 5.50
N GLY A 179 -10.57 -16.78 5.59
CA GLY A 179 -9.55 -16.98 4.54
C GLY A 179 -8.27 -16.16 4.71
N PHE A 180 -8.05 -15.58 5.90
CA PHE A 180 -6.75 -15.01 6.24
C PHE A 180 -5.80 -16.09 6.75
N LYS A 181 -4.54 -16.05 6.31
CA LYS A 181 -3.45 -16.85 6.82
C LYS A 181 -2.65 -16.03 7.82
N TRP A 182 -2.59 -16.50 9.07
CA TRP A 182 -1.70 -15.94 10.07
C TRP A 182 -0.24 -16.28 9.73
N PHE A 183 0.65 -15.30 9.84
CA PHE A 183 2.06 -15.47 9.45
C PHE A 183 2.82 -16.43 10.36
N GLY A 184 2.50 -16.44 11.67
CA GLY A 184 3.17 -17.27 12.65
C GLY A 184 4.04 -16.46 13.60
N THR A 185 4.80 -17.15 14.45
CA THR A 185 5.65 -16.53 15.49
C THR A 185 6.80 -15.68 14.98
N ALA A 186 7.06 -15.70 13.67
CA ALA A 186 8.02 -14.81 13.04
C ALA A 186 7.45 -13.38 12.89
N ASP A 187 6.12 -13.24 12.83
CA ASP A 187 5.40 -11.96 12.82
C ASP A 187 3.96 -12.18 13.33
N ASP A 188 3.81 -12.12 14.65
CA ASP A 188 2.57 -12.47 15.33
C ASP A 188 1.37 -11.59 14.92
N VAL A 189 1.62 -10.35 14.51
CA VAL A 189 0.54 -9.39 14.19
C VAL A 189 0.05 -9.52 12.75
N HIS A 190 0.80 -10.20 11.89
CA HIS A 190 0.60 -10.22 10.44
C HIS A 190 -0.37 -11.31 9.97
N PHE A 191 -1.29 -10.91 9.09
CA PHE A 191 -2.19 -11.80 8.36
C PHE A 191 -2.19 -11.46 6.88
N ASP A 192 -2.12 -12.47 6.02
CA ASP A 192 -2.35 -12.33 4.58
C ASP A 192 -3.71 -12.91 4.20
N TYR A 193 -4.53 -12.17 3.46
CA TYR A 193 -5.70 -12.77 2.83
C TYR A 193 -5.25 -13.71 1.70
N THR A 194 -5.55 -15.01 1.82
CA THR A 194 -5.22 -16.03 0.82
C THR A 194 -6.47 -16.77 0.33
N GLY A 195 -7.64 -16.16 0.52
CA GLY A 195 -8.93 -16.74 0.15
C GLY A 195 -9.27 -16.61 -1.33
N PRO A 196 -10.43 -17.14 -1.75
CA PRO A 196 -10.88 -17.07 -3.13
C PRO A 196 -10.94 -15.65 -3.69
N GLY A 197 -10.47 -15.47 -4.93
CA GLY A 197 -10.46 -14.19 -5.62
C GLY A 197 -9.27 -13.29 -5.29
N ALA A 198 -8.41 -13.67 -4.34
CA ALA A 198 -7.12 -13.01 -4.16
C ALA A 198 -6.29 -13.10 -5.45
N VAL A 199 -5.70 -11.98 -5.86
CA VAL A 199 -4.84 -11.91 -7.05
C VAL A 199 -3.44 -11.47 -6.69
N ASN A 200 -2.45 -11.91 -7.45
CA ASN A 200 -1.08 -11.47 -7.25
C ASN A 200 -0.88 -10.06 -7.85
N LEU A 201 -0.76 -9.05 -6.99
CA LEU A 201 -0.46 -7.67 -7.37
C LEU A 201 1.01 -7.28 -7.20
N LYS A 202 1.92 -8.25 -7.05
CA LYS A 202 3.35 -7.95 -6.88
C LYS A 202 3.87 -7.06 -8.02
N GLY A 203 4.45 -5.92 -7.66
CA GLY A 203 4.99 -4.92 -8.58
C GLY A 203 3.94 -4.04 -9.27
N LYS A 204 2.64 -4.22 -9.03
CA LYS A 204 1.60 -3.40 -9.69
C LYS A 204 1.55 -1.98 -9.16
N ASP A 205 1.83 -1.76 -7.88
CA ASP A 205 1.95 -0.42 -7.32
C ASP A 205 3.24 0.29 -7.76
N VAL A 206 4.32 -0.46 -7.98
CA VAL A 206 5.55 0.03 -8.61
C VAL A 206 5.27 0.47 -10.05
N LEU A 207 4.59 -0.37 -10.84
CA LEU A 207 4.18 -0.03 -12.21
C LEU A 207 3.29 1.20 -12.24
N ALA A 208 2.31 1.27 -11.34
CA ALA A 208 1.45 2.44 -11.19
C ALA A 208 2.24 3.72 -10.90
N PHE A 209 3.25 3.65 -10.02
CA PHE A 209 4.15 4.77 -9.77
C PHE A 209 4.95 5.17 -11.02
N GLN A 210 5.52 4.20 -11.76
CA GLN A 210 6.30 4.48 -12.98
C GLN A 210 5.45 5.21 -14.04
N ILE A 211 4.21 4.77 -14.26
CA ILE A 211 3.25 5.44 -15.16
C ILE A 211 2.97 6.88 -14.70
N LEU A 212 2.70 7.08 -13.40
CA LEU A 212 2.46 8.41 -12.84
C LEU A 212 3.67 9.32 -12.99
N TRP A 213 4.88 8.78 -12.77
CA TRP A 213 6.12 9.51 -12.95
C TRP A 213 6.27 9.99 -14.40
N ASN A 214 6.20 9.09 -15.37
CA ASN A 214 6.38 9.37 -16.79
C ASN A 214 5.37 10.42 -17.29
N ARG A 215 4.11 10.35 -16.83
CA ARG A 215 3.07 11.33 -17.18
C ARG A 215 3.40 12.75 -16.74
N ASN A 216 4.11 12.90 -15.63
CA ASN A 216 4.51 14.19 -15.07
C ASN A 216 5.90 14.63 -15.52
N HIS A 217 6.71 13.73 -16.10
CA HIS A 217 8.10 13.97 -16.49
C HIS A 217 8.40 13.38 -17.89
N PRO A 218 7.84 13.98 -18.97
CA PRO A 218 8.00 13.46 -20.33
C PRO A 218 9.46 13.48 -20.83
N ASP A 219 10.31 14.31 -20.24
CA ASP A 219 11.73 14.43 -20.58
C ASP A 219 12.66 13.60 -19.67
N ASP A 220 12.11 12.90 -18.66
CA ASP A 220 12.85 12.04 -17.72
C ASP A 220 12.10 10.72 -17.47
N THR A 221 11.78 9.98 -18.52
CA THR A 221 11.01 8.73 -18.38
C THR A 221 11.85 7.59 -17.82
N ILE A 222 11.20 6.69 -17.09
CA ILE A 222 11.73 5.41 -16.63
C ILE A 222 10.93 4.25 -17.22
N ASP A 223 11.51 3.04 -17.19
CA ASP A 223 10.82 1.84 -17.66
C ASP A 223 9.56 1.56 -16.83
N GLU A 224 8.45 1.21 -17.49
CA GLU A 224 7.16 0.82 -16.88
C GLU A 224 7.06 -0.71 -16.77
N ASP A 225 7.99 -1.31 -16.01
CA ASP A 225 8.17 -2.76 -15.91
C ASP A 225 7.63 -3.36 -14.60
N GLY A 226 7.21 -2.53 -13.64
CA GLY A 226 6.79 -2.95 -12.31
C GLY A 226 7.93 -3.42 -11.40
N ALA A 227 9.19 -3.22 -11.80
CA ALA A 227 10.36 -3.56 -11.01
C ALA A 227 10.85 -2.36 -10.19
N TYR A 228 11.12 -2.61 -8.91
CA TYR A 228 11.77 -1.61 -8.06
C TYR A 228 13.29 -1.66 -8.27
N GLY A 229 13.78 -0.83 -9.19
CA GLY A 229 15.20 -0.67 -9.49
C GLY A 229 15.77 0.71 -9.12
N PRO A 230 17.07 0.95 -9.34
CA PRO A 230 17.72 2.22 -9.01
C PRO A 230 17.08 3.44 -9.67
N GLN A 231 16.56 3.30 -10.89
CA GLN A 231 15.85 4.40 -11.57
C GLN A 231 14.54 4.74 -10.84
N THR A 232 13.70 3.74 -10.58
CA THR A 232 12.45 3.89 -9.81
C THR A 232 12.71 4.50 -8.44
N GLU A 233 13.72 4.02 -7.69
CA GLU A 233 14.08 4.57 -6.38
C GLU A 233 14.48 6.04 -6.45
N ALA A 234 15.33 6.41 -7.43
CA ALA A 234 15.80 7.78 -7.57
C ALA A 234 14.63 8.76 -7.81
N ARG A 235 13.65 8.32 -8.61
CA ARG A 235 12.45 9.11 -8.95
C ARG A 235 11.46 9.16 -7.81
N LEU A 236 11.27 8.04 -7.11
CA LEU A 236 10.40 7.97 -5.95
C LEU A 236 10.88 8.95 -4.86
N LYS A 237 12.19 9.01 -4.59
CA LYS A 237 12.77 9.94 -3.60
C LYS A 237 12.41 11.40 -3.82
N VAL A 238 12.42 11.85 -5.08
CA VAL A 238 12.18 13.26 -5.44
C VAL A 238 10.72 13.54 -5.75
N SER A 239 9.87 12.51 -5.77
CA SER A 239 8.44 12.67 -6.04
C SER A 239 7.74 13.47 -4.93
N PRO A 240 6.72 14.28 -5.26
CA PRO A 240 5.91 15.00 -4.28
C PRO A 240 5.14 13.98 -3.41
N ALA A 241 5.28 14.10 -2.09
CA ALA A 241 4.67 13.22 -1.11
C ALA A 241 3.13 13.34 -1.10
N ASP A 242 2.61 14.54 -1.37
CA ASP A 242 1.18 14.80 -1.53
C ASP A 242 0.62 14.37 -2.90
N GLY A 243 1.47 13.86 -3.80
CA GLY A 243 1.08 13.39 -5.11
C GLY A 243 1.41 14.37 -6.24
N PHE A 244 1.34 13.88 -7.46
CA PHE A 244 1.66 14.63 -8.67
C PHE A 244 0.50 15.52 -9.13
N PRO A 245 0.78 16.60 -9.89
CA PRO A 245 -0.26 17.40 -10.54
C PRO A 245 -1.15 16.60 -11.50
N LYS A 246 -0.58 15.67 -12.27
CA LYS A 246 -1.34 14.76 -13.14
C LYS A 246 -1.46 13.39 -12.46
N GLY A 247 -2.65 13.10 -11.94
CA GLY A 247 -2.96 11.84 -11.27
C GLY A 247 -3.18 10.66 -12.22
N ALA A 248 -3.93 9.67 -11.74
CA ALA A 248 -4.30 8.48 -12.49
C ALA A 248 -5.28 8.80 -13.62
N VAL A 249 -5.13 8.13 -14.77
CA VAL A 249 -6.05 8.19 -15.90
C VAL A 249 -6.28 6.77 -16.40
N CYS A 250 -7.55 6.33 -16.46
CA CYS A 250 -7.89 4.93 -16.75
C CYS A 250 -8.15 4.64 -18.22
N ASP A 251 -8.23 5.67 -19.07
CA ASP A 251 -8.58 5.54 -20.49
C ASP A 251 -7.38 5.74 -21.44
N GLU A 252 -6.14 5.71 -20.94
CA GLU A 252 -4.97 5.88 -21.81
C GLU A 252 -4.65 4.59 -22.60
N PRO A 253 -4.61 4.65 -23.94
CA PRO A 253 -4.22 3.52 -24.78
C PRO A 253 -2.70 3.32 -24.67
N GLY A 254 -2.26 2.44 -23.76
CA GLY A 254 -0.83 2.15 -23.63
C GLY A 254 -0.40 1.19 -22.52
N GLY A 255 -1.28 0.81 -21.59
CA GLY A 255 -0.92 -0.21 -20.59
C GLY A 255 -0.54 -1.55 -21.25
N PRO A 256 0.52 -2.24 -20.81
CA PRO A 256 1.05 -3.45 -21.46
C PRO A 256 0.14 -4.70 -21.37
N GLY A 257 -1.17 -4.53 -21.14
CA GLY A 257 -2.17 -5.60 -21.11
C GLY A 257 -3.16 -5.61 -22.29
N GLY A 258 -3.07 -4.66 -23.23
CA GLY A 258 -4.00 -4.55 -24.35
C GLY A 258 -3.69 -5.49 -25.52
N ALA A 259 -3.75 -6.81 -25.33
CA ALA A 259 -3.88 -7.75 -26.44
C ALA A 259 -5.32 -7.67 -27.01
N GLY A 260 -5.60 -6.59 -27.74
CA GLY A 260 -6.83 -6.40 -28.51
C GLY A 260 -6.64 -6.95 -29.92
N GLY A 261 -7.35 -8.04 -30.23
CA GLY A 261 -7.24 -8.79 -31.48
C GLY A 261 -7.35 -7.91 -32.72
N SER A 262 -6.42 -8.12 -33.65
CA SER A 262 -6.59 -7.72 -35.04
C SER A 262 -7.76 -8.51 -35.63
N GLY A 263 -8.89 -7.81 -35.77
CA GLY A 263 -9.99 -8.24 -36.62
C GLY A 263 -9.47 -8.51 -38.03
N ALA A 264 -9.68 -9.74 -38.49
CA ALA A 264 -9.50 -10.11 -39.88
C ALA A 264 -10.46 -9.27 -40.73
N ALA A 265 -9.90 -8.31 -41.46
CA ALA A 265 -10.58 -7.66 -42.56
C ALA A 265 -10.77 -8.71 -43.67
N GLY A 266 -12.03 -9.05 -43.93
CA GLY A 266 -12.42 -9.89 -45.04
C GLY A 266 -12.14 -9.18 -46.37
N SER A 267 -11.38 -9.85 -47.24
CA SER A 267 -11.37 -9.61 -48.67
C SER A 267 -11.87 -10.87 -49.35
N GLY A 268 -13.07 -10.81 -49.92
CA GLY A 268 -13.63 -11.87 -50.74
C GLY A 268 -12.86 -12.03 -52.05
N ALA A 269 -12.69 -13.27 -52.49
CA ALA A 269 -12.48 -13.62 -53.87
C ALA A 269 -13.05 -15.03 -54.12
N ALA A 270 -13.85 -15.12 -55.17
CA ALA A 270 -14.56 -16.30 -55.62
C ALA A 270 -13.63 -17.40 -56.13
N GLY A 271 -14.05 -18.66 -56.00
CA GLY A 271 -13.39 -19.82 -56.58
C GLY A 271 -14.23 -21.09 -56.43
N SER A 272 -14.82 -21.51 -57.54
CA SER A 272 -15.78 -22.59 -57.77
C SER A 272 -15.23 -24.03 -57.67
N GLY A 273 -16.12 -24.97 -57.31
CA GLY A 273 -16.08 -26.39 -57.66
C GLY A 273 -15.35 -27.30 -56.67
N ALA A 274 -15.72 -28.56 -56.42
CA ALA A 274 -16.81 -29.40 -56.89
C ALA A 274 -16.93 -30.61 -55.93
N ALA A 275 -18.14 -31.16 -55.87
CA ALA A 275 -18.57 -32.53 -55.54
C ALA A 275 -17.63 -33.54 -54.85
N GLY A 276 -18.17 -34.18 -53.80
CA GLY A 276 -17.66 -35.43 -53.24
C GLY A 276 -18.62 -36.02 -52.21
N ALA A 277 -19.65 -36.73 -52.68
CA ALA A 277 -20.58 -37.51 -51.88
C ALA A 277 -19.89 -38.66 -51.14
N GLY A 278 -20.31 -38.97 -49.91
CA GLY A 278 -20.93 -40.25 -49.62
C GLY A 278 -20.71 -40.75 -48.18
N PRO A 279 -21.56 -41.66 -47.67
CA PRO A 279 -22.00 -41.67 -46.28
C PRO A 279 -21.62 -42.95 -45.51
N GLY A 280 -21.88 -42.99 -44.19
CA GLY A 280 -22.29 -44.24 -43.54
C GLY A 280 -21.86 -44.47 -42.08
N GLY A 281 -22.88 -44.74 -41.25
CA GLY A 281 -22.83 -45.65 -40.09
C GLY A 281 -22.39 -45.04 -38.76
N SER A 282 -23.25 -44.77 -37.76
CA SER A 282 -24.17 -45.62 -36.97
C SER A 282 -23.49 -46.53 -35.94
N GLY A 283 -23.89 -46.37 -34.67
CA GLY A 283 -23.73 -47.34 -33.58
C GLY A 283 -22.50 -47.08 -32.71
N GLY A 284 -22.56 -47.09 -31.38
CA GLY A 284 -23.62 -47.50 -30.49
C GLY A 284 -23.29 -47.15 -29.03
N SER A 285 -24.34 -47.20 -28.24
CA SER A 285 -24.42 -47.12 -26.79
C SER A 285 -23.49 -48.10 -26.05
N GLY A 286 -22.89 -47.65 -24.95
CA GLY A 286 -22.22 -48.49 -23.95
C GLY A 286 -22.24 -47.80 -22.60
N GLN A 287 -23.04 -48.35 -21.69
CA GLN A 287 -23.31 -47.89 -20.33
C GLN A 287 -22.46 -48.68 -19.32
N ALA A 288 -22.22 -48.06 -18.16
CA ALA A 288 -21.90 -48.65 -16.85
C ALA A 288 -20.46 -49.13 -16.55
N GLY A 289 -20.00 -48.81 -15.34
CA GLY A 289 -18.77 -49.33 -14.74
C GLY A 289 -18.36 -48.62 -13.45
N SER A 290 -19.03 -48.95 -12.35
CA SER A 290 -18.68 -48.62 -10.96
C SER A 290 -17.47 -49.42 -10.44
N GLY A 291 -16.69 -48.85 -9.51
CA GLY A 291 -15.74 -49.55 -8.61
C GLY A 291 -14.63 -48.60 -8.15
N ALA A 292 -14.63 -48.05 -6.92
CA ALA A 292 -14.31 -48.66 -5.62
C ALA A 292 -12.79 -48.81 -5.33
N ALA A 293 -12.36 -48.05 -4.30
CA ALA A 293 -11.37 -48.33 -3.24
C ALA A 293 -9.91 -48.71 -3.58
N GLY A 294 -8.99 -48.17 -2.79
CA GLY A 294 -7.65 -48.74 -2.58
C GLY A 294 -6.63 -47.75 -2.06
N GLU A 295 -6.33 -47.86 -0.76
CA GLU A 295 -5.28 -47.15 -0.02
C GLU A 295 -3.86 -47.45 -0.52
N GLY A 296 -2.95 -46.52 -0.25
CA GLY A 296 -1.50 -46.63 -0.35
C GLY A 296 -0.84 -45.39 0.22
#